data_AF-A0A9E2A5Y1-F1
#
_entry.id   AF-A0A9E2A5Y1-F1
#
_cell.length_a   1.000
_cell.length_b   1.000
_cell.length_c   1.000
_cell.angle_alpha   90.00
_cell.angle_beta   90.00
_cell.angle_gamma   90.00
#
_symmetry.space_group_name_H-M   'P 1'
#
loop_
_entity.id
_entity.type
_entity.pdbx_description
1 polymer ?
#
loop_
_entity_poly.entity_id
_entity_poly.type
_entity_poly.pdbx_seq_one_letter_code
_entity_poly.pdbx_strand_id
1 'polypeptide(L)'
;TGHFEPVVLFGLVENENLYLTDAGWEARYIPLTIRRQPFLIGFQESLEGGMPQNTPVVHVDMDHPKVSTTEGEPVFLEHGGESPLLEQMTSVLMTIHQGKEANEIFSRVLVGLDLIESSTLEFAMDNGETFTLSGLHIINEERLRGLNGSALETLHQHGHLRDLYMMLASMPNFRKLVDRKNSGVNSSAA
;
A
#
# COMPACT_ATOMS: atom_id res chain seq x y z
N THR A 1 -14.55 -15.61 -2.41
CA THR A 1 -14.09 -14.23 -2.63
C THR A 1 -12.65 -14.31 -3.08
N GLY A 2 -12.35 -13.99 -4.34
CA GLY A 2 -11.05 -14.26 -4.99
C GLY A 2 -10.26 -13.00 -5.34
N HIS A 3 -10.48 -11.91 -4.60
CA HIS A 3 -9.75 -10.66 -4.75
C HIS A 3 -8.85 -10.47 -3.54
N PHE A 4 -7.58 -10.23 -3.80
CA PHE A 4 -6.53 -10.02 -2.82
C PHE A 4 -5.85 -8.68 -3.07
N GLU A 5 -5.48 -8.01 -2.00
CA GLU A 5 -4.74 -6.75 -2.05
C GLU A 5 -3.37 -6.95 -1.38
N PRO A 6 -2.28 -6.48 -2.01
CA PRO A 6 -1.00 -6.39 -1.33
C PRO A 6 -1.08 -5.41 -0.17
N VAL A 7 -0.61 -5.84 1.01
CA VAL A 7 -0.60 -5.02 2.22
C VAL A 7 0.83 -4.86 2.74
N VAL A 8 1.04 -3.79 3.49
CA VAL A 8 2.25 -3.58 4.29
C VAL A 8 1.85 -3.51 5.75
N LEU A 9 2.61 -4.18 6.60
CA LEU A 9 2.40 -4.17 8.05
C LEU A 9 3.25 -3.06 8.68
N PHE A 10 2.60 -2.17 9.42
CA PHE A 10 3.29 -1.16 10.24
C PHE A 10 3.32 -1.52 11.72
N GLY A 11 2.55 -2.51 12.15
CA GLY A 11 2.48 -2.97 13.52
C GLY A 11 2.09 -4.45 13.57
N LEU A 12 2.11 -4.99 14.77
CA LEU A 12 1.83 -6.39 15.07
C LEU A 12 0.47 -6.57 15.75
N VAL A 13 -0.11 -5.48 16.25
CA VAL A 13 -1.46 -5.42 16.83
C VAL A 13 -2.26 -4.26 16.22
N GLU A 14 -3.56 -4.23 16.53
CA GLU A 14 -4.45 -3.18 16.05
C GLU A 14 -4.04 -1.79 16.57
N ASN A 15 -4.22 -0.75 15.73
CA ASN A 15 -3.90 0.64 16.05
C ASN A 15 -2.43 0.90 16.42
N GLU A 16 -1.51 0.09 15.90
CA GLU A 16 -0.07 0.24 16.12
C GLU A 16 0.68 0.65 14.85
N ASN A 17 1.65 1.55 15.00
CA ASN A 17 2.61 1.88 13.96
C ASN A 17 4.03 2.00 14.54
N LEU A 18 4.86 0.98 14.33
CA LEU A 18 6.24 0.86 14.79
C LEU A 18 7.26 1.67 13.96
N TYR A 19 6.78 2.37 12.93
CA TYR A 19 7.58 3.32 12.14
C TYR A 19 7.25 4.77 12.48
N LEU A 20 6.27 5.03 13.36
CA LEU A 20 5.94 6.37 13.82
C LEU A 20 6.51 6.58 15.22
N THR A 21 7.35 7.61 15.36
CA THR A 21 7.96 8.03 16.63
C THR A 21 7.63 9.49 16.90
N ASP A 22 7.99 10.00 18.08
CA ASP A 22 7.89 11.43 18.39
C ASP A 22 8.74 12.30 17.45
N ALA A 23 9.81 11.74 16.88
CA ALA A 23 10.64 12.39 15.88
C ALA A 23 10.05 12.29 14.46
N GLY A 24 8.92 11.59 14.28
CA GLY A 24 8.24 11.39 13.01
C GLY A 24 8.42 9.99 12.41
N TRP A 25 8.32 9.91 11.09
CA TRP A 25 8.34 8.66 10.33
C TRP A 25 9.76 8.10 10.15
N GLU A 26 10.03 6.93 10.73
CA GLU A 26 11.35 6.30 10.75
C GLU A 26 11.49 5.21 9.67
N ALA A 27 11.29 5.59 8.41
CA ALA A 27 11.61 4.74 7.26
C ALA A 27 12.01 5.59 6.05
N ARG A 28 12.68 4.95 5.08
CA ARG A 28 13.13 5.62 3.85
C ARG A 28 12.00 6.01 2.89
N TYR A 29 10.82 5.47 3.10
CA TYR A 29 9.67 5.64 2.22
C TYR A 29 8.40 5.78 3.04
N ILE A 30 7.56 6.75 2.65
CA ILE A 30 6.20 6.91 3.17
C ILE A 30 5.24 6.45 2.05
N PRO A 31 4.37 5.47 2.31
CA PRO A 31 3.39 5.01 1.33
C PRO A 31 2.58 6.15 0.72
N LEU A 32 2.31 6.06 -0.58
CA LEU A 32 1.50 7.05 -1.29
C LEU A 32 0.12 7.24 -0.65
N THR A 33 -0.49 6.17 -0.12
CA THR A 33 -1.78 6.21 0.57
C THR A 33 -1.77 7.07 1.85
N ILE A 34 -0.62 7.20 2.50
CA ILE A 34 -0.40 8.12 3.63
C ILE A 34 -0.03 9.51 3.11
N ARG A 35 0.88 9.59 2.12
CA ARG A 35 1.35 10.87 1.56
C ARG A 35 0.25 11.70 0.93
N ARG A 36 -0.74 11.07 0.30
CA ARG A 36 -1.83 11.77 -0.40
C ARG A 36 -2.72 12.60 0.53
N GLN A 37 -2.74 12.33 1.83
CA GLN A 37 -3.66 13.02 2.75
C GLN A 37 -3.32 14.52 2.82
N PRO A 38 -4.32 15.43 2.72
CA PRO A 38 -5.77 15.19 2.82
C PRO A 38 -6.52 14.97 1.48
N PHE A 39 -5.80 14.81 0.37
CA PHE A 39 -6.38 14.72 -0.96
C PHE A 39 -6.98 13.32 -1.24
N LEU A 40 -8.12 13.32 -1.92
CA LEU A 40 -8.88 12.16 -2.36
C LEU A 40 -9.07 12.25 -3.89
N ILE A 41 -9.26 11.11 -4.53
CA ILE A 41 -9.65 11.04 -5.94
C ILE A 41 -11.14 10.74 -6.03
N GLY A 42 -11.87 11.59 -6.73
CA GLY A 42 -13.26 11.38 -7.12
C GLY A 42 -13.38 11.23 -8.63
N PHE A 43 -14.58 10.88 -9.09
CA PHE A 43 -14.88 10.81 -10.52
C PHE A 43 -16.16 11.61 -10.78
N GLN A 44 -16.12 12.44 -11.81
CA GLN A 44 -17.27 13.17 -12.30
C GLN A 44 -17.61 12.68 -13.70
N GLU A 45 -18.88 12.40 -13.93
CA GLU A 45 -19.37 12.07 -15.26
C GLU A 45 -19.49 13.37 -16.07
N SER A 46 -18.75 13.44 -17.17
CA SER A 46 -18.78 14.55 -18.11
C SER A 46 -19.18 14.03 -19.49
N LEU A 47 -19.83 14.89 -20.29
CA LEU A 47 -20.18 14.57 -21.68
C LEU A 47 -19.15 15.22 -22.60
N GLU A 48 -18.06 14.51 -22.89
CA GLU A 48 -17.09 14.91 -23.91
C GLU A 48 -17.53 14.37 -25.28
N GLY A 49 -17.84 15.25 -26.23
CA GLY A 49 -18.29 14.85 -27.57
C GLY A 49 -19.62 14.07 -27.59
N GLY A 50 -20.44 14.20 -26.54
CA GLY A 50 -21.72 13.47 -26.40
C GLY A 50 -21.60 12.06 -25.84
N MET A 51 -20.40 11.62 -25.46
CA MET A 51 -20.16 10.34 -24.79
C MET A 51 -19.90 10.57 -23.31
N PRO A 52 -20.54 9.79 -22.40
CA PRO A 52 -20.24 9.87 -20.98
C PRO A 52 -18.81 9.41 -20.72
N GLN A 53 -18.04 10.26 -20.04
CA GLN A 53 -16.66 10.01 -19.62
C GLN A 53 -16.57 10.27 -18.13
N ASN A 54 -15.97 9.32 -17.39
CA ASN A 54 -15.65 9.52 -15.99
C ASN A 54 -14.27 10.21 -15.88
N THR A 55 -14.29 11.49 -15.59
CA THR A 55 -13.07 12.29 -15.42
C THR A 55 -12.63 12.24 -13.95
N PRO A 56 -11.36 11.87 -13.66
CA PRO A 56 -10.84 11.92 -12.31
C PRO A 56 -10.73 13.39 -11.84
N VAL A 57 -11.17 13.66 -10.62
CA VAL A 57 -11.12 14.97 -9.98
C VAL A 57 -10.51 14.87 -8.59
N VAL A 58 -9.81 15.92 -8.15
CA VAL A 58 -9.24 15.98 -6.81
C VAL A 58 -10.29 16.51 -5.83
N HIS A 59 -10.51 15.77 -4.76
CA HIS A 59 -11.28 16.19 -3.60
C HIS A 59 -10.34 16.43 -2.42
N VAL A 60 -10.77 17.25 -1.46
CA VAL A 60 -10.03 17.52 -0.22
C VAL A 60 -10.93 17.16 0.95
N ASP A 61 -10.41 16.35 1.87
CA ASP A 61 -11.03 16.17 3.18
C ASP A 61 -10.78 17.42 4.03
N MET A 62 -11.79 18.29 4.11
CA MET A 62 -11.70 19.57 4.81
C MET A 62 -11.63 19.43 6.33
N ASP A 63 -12.03 18.28 6.89
CA ASP A 63 -11.96 18.00 8.33
C ASP A 63 -10.57 17.49 8.75
N HIS A 64 -9.68 17.24 7.78
CA HIS A 64 -8.35 16.72 8.06
C HIS A 64 -7.47 17.79 8.73
N PRO A 65 -6.73 17.46 9.81
CA PRO A 65 -5.93 18.43 10.58
C PRO A 65 -4.76 19.08 9.83
N LYS A 66 -4.51 18.67 8.58
CA LYS A 66 -3.49 19.30 7.70
C LYS A 66 -4.06 20.44 6.86
N VAL A 67 -5.39 20.59 6.83
CA VAL A 67 -6.05 21.66 6.08
C VAL A 67 -6.05 22.91 6.94
N SER A 68 -5.56 24.01 6.35
CA SER A 68 -5.59 25.32 6.97
C SER A 68 -5.94 26.38 5.92
N THR A 69 -6.66 27.41 6.35
CA THR A 69 -6.97 28.58 5.52
C THR A 69 -6.02 29.76 5.78
N THR A 70 -5.10 29.63 6.75
CA THR A 70 -4.24 30.73 7.20
C THR A 70 -2.75 30.45 7.06
N GLU A 71 -2.35 29.19 7.00
CA GLU A 71 -0.95 28.77 6.95
C GLU A 71 -0.78 27.52 6.07
N GLY A 72 0.48 27.22 5.71
CA GLY A 72 0.84 26.06 4.91
C GLY A 72 1.11 26.38 3.44
N GLU A 73 1.04 25.35 2.61
CA GLU A 73 1.30 25.45 1.17
C GLU A 73 -0.01 25.69 0.41
N PRO A 74 -0.09 26.72 -0.45
CA PRO A 74 -1.30 27.02 -1.19
C PRO A 74 -1.58 25.93 -2.24
N VAL A 75 -2.84 25.51 -2.35
CA VAL A 75 -3.29 24.49 -3.31
C VAL A 75 -3.43 25.06 -4.73
N PHE A 76 -3.69 26.37 -4.84
CA PHE A 76 -3.79 27.10 -6.11
C PHE A 76 -2.84 28.29 -6.13
N LEU A 77 -2.46 28.74 -7.33
CA LEU A 77 -1.71 29.98 -7.51
C LEU A 77 -2.60 31.21 -7.28
N GLU A 78 -1.99 32.36 -6.98
CA GLU A 78 -2.69 33.61 -6.62
C GLU A 78 -3.71 34.07 -7.67
N HIS A 79 -3.43 33.86 -8.96
CA HIS A 79 -4.29 34.25 -10.07
C HIS A 79 -5.10 33.08 -10.66
N GLY A 80 -5.18 31.96 -9.93
CA GLY A 80 -5.76 30.71 -10.40
C GLY A 80 -4.73 29.79 -11.07
N GLY A 81 -5.12 28.53 -11.27
CA GLY A 81 -4.25 27.46 -11.72
C GLY A 81 -3.71 26.60 -10.58
N GLU A 82 -3.23 25.40 -10.91
CA GLU A 82 -2.73 24.43 -9.94
C GLU A 82 -1.39 24.88 -9.35
N SER A 83 -1.22 24.69 -8.05
CA SER A 83 0.09 24.85 -7.39
C SER A 83 0.98 23.63 -7.66
N PRO A 84 2.31 23.73 -7.44
CA PRO A 84 3.20 22.57 -7.47
C PRO A 84 2.78 21.45 -6.51
N LEU A 85 2.18 21.80 -5.36
CA LEU A 85 1.63 20.83 -4.41
C LEU A 85 0.46 20.07 -5.04
N LEU A 86 -0.50 20.77 -5.65
CA LEU A 86 -1.66 20.15 -6.26
C LEU A 86 -1.26 19.27 -7.44
N GLU A 87 -0.36 19.73 -8.31
CA GLU A 87 0.18 18.92 -9.42
C GLU A 87 0.81 17.62 -8.91
N GLN A 88 1.63 17.72 -7.86
CA GLN A 88 2.23 16.55 -7.22
C GLN A 88 1.17 15.60 -6.65
N MET A 89 0.17 16.12 -5.95
CA MET A 89 -0.87 15.29 -5.32
C MET A 89 -1.79 14.65 -6.35
N THR A 90 -2.10 15.34 -7.45
CA THR A 90 -2.80 14.77 -8.61
C THR A 90 -2.02 13.58 -9.18
N SER A 91 -0.71 13.72 -9.37
CA SER A 91 0.16 12.62 -9.83
C SER A 91 0.17 11.42 -8.86
N VAL A 92 0.25 11.69 -7.56
CA VAL A 92 0.20 10.65 -6.52
C VAL A 92 -1.15 9.92 -6.54
N LEU A 93 -2.26 10.66 -6.63
CA LEU A 93 -3.60 10.09 -6.67
C LEU A 93 -3.81 9.21 -7.91
N MET A 94 -3.37 9.68 -9.08
CA MET A 94 -3.44 8.89 -10.31
C MET A 94 -2.59 7.62 -10.23
N THR A 95 -1.39 7.70 -9.63
CA THR A 95 -0.54 6.52 -9.43
C THR A 95 -1.22 5.48 -8.54
N ILE A 96 -1.88 5.91 -7.45
CA ILE A 96 -2.62 5.01 -6.56
C ILE A 96 -3.80 4.37 -7.30
N HIS A 97 -4.54 5.16 -8.08
CA HIS A 97 -5.70 4.68 -8.82
C HIS A 97 -5.31 3.63 -9.87
N GLN A 98 -4.31 3.91 -10.70
CA GLN A 98 -3.77 2.97 -11.68
C GLN A 98 -3.21 1.71 -11.01
N GLY A 99 -2.52 1.88 -9.86
CA GLY A 99 -2.02 0.77 -9.05
C GLY A 99 -3.14 -0.15 -8.55
N LYS A 100 -4.30 0.41 -8.18
CA LYS A 100 -5.47 -0.39 -7.78
C LYS A 100 -5.97 -1.26 -8.94
N GLU A 101 -6.16 -0.69 -10.12
CA GLU A 101 -6.61 -1.44 -11.31
C GLU A 101 -5.61 -2.54 -11.69
N ALA A 102 -4.31 -2.22 -11.67
CA ALA A 102 -3.25 -3.18 -11.92
C ALA A 102 -3.26 -4.33 -10.88
N ASN A 103 -3.48 -4.01 -9.60
CA ASN A 103 -3.58 -5.00 -8.53
C ASN A 103 -4.79 -5.94 -8.71
N GLU A 104 -5.93 -5.43 -9.18
CA GLU A 104 -7.11 -6.27 -9.47
C GLU A 104 -6.84 -7.29 -10.59
N ILE A 105 -6.07 -6.89 -11.62
CA ILE A 105 -5.64 -7.80 -12.68
C ILE A 105 -4.64 -8.82 -12.12
N PHE A 106 -3.61 -8.35 -11.42
CA PHE A 106 -2.57 -9.20 -10.83
C PHE A 106 -3.16 -10.24 -9.87
N SER A 107 -4.04 -9.83 -8.96
CA SER A 107 -4.73 -10.73 -8.03
C SER A 107 -5.50 -11.84 -8.77
N ARG A 108 -6.20 -11.51 -9.86
CA ARG A 108 -6.92 -12.52 -10.65
C ARG A 108 -5.98 -13.50 -11.32
N VAL A 109 -4.85 -13.04 -11.84
CA VAL A 109 -3.80 -13.92 -12.41
C VAL A 109 -3.29 -14.89 -11.35
N LEU A 110 -2.96 -14.39 -10.15
CA LEU A 110 -2.45 -15.24 -9.07
C LEU A 110 -3.46 -16.28 -8.60
N VAL A 111 -4.75 -15.90 -8.48
CA VAL A 111 -5.82 -16.84 -8.14
C VAL A 111 -6.02 -17.88 -9.25
N GLY A 112 -6.01 -17.46 -10.51
CA GLY A 112 -6.15 -18.36 -11.66
C GLY A 112 -5.03 -19.38 -11.77
N LEU A 113 -3.83 -19.04 -11.31
CA LEU A 113 -2.66 -19.93 -11.25
C LEU A 113 -2.54 -20.66 -9.90
N ASP A 114 -3.50 -20.51 -8.99
CA ASP A 114 -3.50 -21.10 -7.64
C ASP A 114 -2.25 -20.72 -6.81
N LEU A 115 -1.69 -19.53 -7.01
CA LEU A 115 -0.42 -19.11 -6.39
C LEU A 115 -0.56 -18.49 -5.01
N ILE A 116 -1.78 -18.36 -4.48
CA ILE A 116 -2.06 -17.74 -3.19
C ILE A 116 -2.50 -18.80 -2.20
N GLU A 117 -1.89 -18.80 -1.01
CA GLU A 117 -2.28 -19.66 0.10
C GLU A 117 -2.50 -18.86 1.38
N SER A 118 -3.41 -19.32 2.23
CA SER A 118 -3.61 -18.73 3.55
C SER A 118 -2.40 -19.02 4.43
N SER A 119 -1.97 -18.03 5.20
CA SER A 119 -0.85 -18.15 6.11
C SER A 119 -1.23 -17.61 7.48
N THR A 120 -0.65 -18.24 8.50
CA THR A 120 -0.68 -17.73 9.87
C THR A 120 0.76 -17.47 10.28
N LEU A 121 1.04 -16.24 10.67
CA LEU A 121 2.37 -15.85 11.14
C LEU A 121 2.38 -15.88 12.66
N GLU A 122 3.24 -16.71 13.24
CA GLU A 122 3.45 -16.78 14.67
C GLU A 122 4.85 -16.27 15.02
N PHE A 123 4.94 -15.49 16.08
CA PHE A 123 6.22 -14.96 16.56
C PHE A 123 6.21 -14.85 18.08
N ALA A 124 7.37 -15.15 18.67
CA ALA A 124 7.62 -14.99 20.09
C ALA A 124 8.42 -13.71 20.33
N MET A 125 7.99 -12.97 21.34
CA MET A 125 8.64 -11.76 21.84
C MET A 125 9.69 -12.13 22.88
N ASP A 126 10.64 -11.22 23.12
CA ASP A 126 11.73 -11.47 24.09
C ASP A 126 11.22 -11.61 25.54
N ASN A 127 10.05 -11.04 25.83
CA ASN A 127 9.36 -11.17 27.11
C ASN A 127 8.63 -12.52 27.29
N GLY A 128 8.68 -13.41 26.28
CA GLY A 128 8.02 -14.72 26.28
C GLY A 128 6.56 -14.71 25.80
N GLU A 129 6.01 -13.55 25.43
CA GLU A 129 4.68 -13.47 24.82
C GLU A 129 4.73 -14.00 23.38
N THR A 130 3.72 -14.78 22.99
CA THR A 130 3.56 -15.24 21.61
C THR A 130 2.38 -14.52 20.99
N PHE A 131 2.58 -14.00 19.80
CA PHE A 131 1.55 -13.35 19.00
C PHE A 131 1.31 -14.15 17.73
N THR A 132 0.05 -14.16 17.31
CA THR A 132 -0.41 -14.83 16.11
C THR A 132 -1.13 -13.83 15.24
N LEU A 133 -0.66 -13.67 14.01
CA LEU A 133 -1.32 -12.87 12.98
C LEU A 133 -1.94 -13.82 11.95
N SER A 134 -3.26 -13.85 11.92
CA SER A 134 -4.07 -14.67 11.02
C SER A 134 -4.79 -13.82 9.97
N GLY A 135 -5.39 -14.48 8.97
CA GLY A 135 -6.14 -13.80 7.91
C GLY A 135 -5.27 -13.25 6.76
N LEU A 136 -3.95 -13.45 6.83
CA LEU A 136 -3.03 -13.11 5.75
C LEU A 136 -2.93 -14.23 4.73
N HIS A 137 -2.52 -13.85 3.53
CA HIS A 137 -2.24 -14.76 2.44
C HIS A 137 -0.85 -14.47 1.88
N ILE A 138 -0.14 -15.52 1.48
CA ILE A 138 1.21 -15.44 0.92
C ILE A 138 1.26 -16.14 -0.43
N ILE A 139 2.38 -15.96 -1.12
CA ILE A 139 2.67 -16.67 -2.36
C ILE A 139 3.09 -18.10 -2.02
N ASN A 140 2.42 -19.09 -2.61
CA ASN A 140 2.82 -20.49 -2.51
C ASN A 140 4.04 -20.75 -3.41
N GLU A 141 5.21 -20.90 -2.80
CA GLU A 141 6.48 -21.09 -3.50
C GLU A 141 6.58 -22.41 -4.26
N GLU A 142 5.93 -23.48 -3.76
CA GLU A 142 5.95 -24.79 -4.41
C GLU A 142 5.21 -24.75 -5.74
N ARG A 143 4.01 -24.17 -5.76
CA ARG A 143 3.21 -23.98 -6.97
C ARG A 143 3.88 -23.00 -7.93
N LEU A 144 4.49 -21.93 -7.42
CA LEU A 144 5.29 -21.02 -8.25
C LEU A 144 6.45 -21.74 -8.94
N ARG A 145 7.18 -22.60 -8.21
CA ARG A 145 8.27 -23.41 -8.77
C ARG A 145 7.78 -24.46 -9.78
N GLY A 146 6.56 -24.97 -9.58
CA GLY A 146 5.90 -25.95 -10.43
C GLY A 146 5.23 -25.37 -11.68
N LEU A 147 5.26 -24.06 -11.91
CA LEU A 147 4.63 -23.46 -13.08
C LEU A 147 5.23 -23.99 -14.38
N ASN A 148 4.36 -24.27 -15.35
CA ASN A 148 4.77 -24.65 -16.69
C ASN A 148 5.30 -23.44 -17.48
N GLY A 149 5.95 -23.70 -18.61
CA GLY A 149 6.56 -22.65 -19.44
C GLY A 149 5.58 -21.57 -19.93
N SER A 150 4.35 -21.95 -20.29
CA SER A 150 3.34 -21.00 -20.77
C SER A 150 2.85 -20.05 -19.67
N ALA A 151 2.69 -20.55 -18.45
CA ALA A 151 2.35 -19.73 -17.29
C ALA A 151 3.49 -18.77 -16.94
N LEU A 152 4.75 -19.25 -16.95
CA LEU A 152 5.92 -18.41 -16.72
C LEU A 152 6.09 -17.32 -17.78
N GLU A 153 5.91 -17.67 -19.06
CA GLU A 153 5.93 -16.70 -20.17
C GLU A 153 4.88 -15.61 -19.98
N THR A 154 3.64 -16.02 -19.64
CA THR A 154 2.54 -15.09 -19.37
C THR A 154 2.90 -14.14 -18.23
N LEU A 155 3.39 -14.66 -17.09
CA LEU A 155 3.80 -13.83 -15.95
C LEU A 155 4.95 -12.89 -16.29
N HIS A 156 5.89 -13.33 -17.13
CA HIS A 156 7.03 -12.51 -17.53
C HIS A 156 6.62 -11.35 -18.43
N GLN A 157 5.81 -11.62 -19.47
CA GLN A 157 5.35 -10.60 -20.42
C GLN A 157 4.55 -9.48 -19.74
N HIS A 158 3.80 -9.81 -18.69
CA HIS A 158 3.01 -8.86 -17.91
C HIS A 158 3.77 -8.26 -16.72
N GLY A 159 5.06 -8.57 -16.55
CA GLY A 159 5.90 -8.07 -15.44
C GLY A 159 5.66 -8.73 -14.08
N HIS A 160 4.60 -9.51 -13.93
CA HIS A 160 4.16 -10.17 -12.70
C HIS A 160 5.18 -11.14 -12.09
N LEU A 161 6.08 -11.70 -12.90
CA LEU A 161 7.16 -12.54 -12.36
C LEU A 161 8.07 -11.75 -11.42
N ARG A 162 8.39 -10.50 -11.77
CA ARG A 162 9.17 -9.60 -10.89
C ARG A 162 8.41 -9.30 -9.62
N ASP A 163 7.12 -8.99 -9.72
CA ASP A 163 6.27 -8.63 -8.58
C ASP A 163 6.20 -9.79 -7.56
N LEU A 164 5.99 -11.02 -8.04
CA LEU A 164 5.99 -12.23 -7.22
C LEU A 164 7.30 -12.41 -6.44
N TYR A 165 8.44 -12.31 -7.11
CA TYR A 165 9.73 -12.45 -6.43
C TYR A 165 10.02 -11.30 -5.46
N MET A 166 9.53 -10.09 -5.75
CA MET A 166 9.63 -8.97 -4.81
C MET A 166 8.74 -9.18 -3.57
N MET A 167 7.56 -9.78 -3.72
CA MET A 167 6.72 -10.17 -2.59
C MET A 167 7.43 -11.22 -1.73
N LEU A 168 7.98 -12.28 -2.33
CA LEU A 168 8.76 -13.30 -1.62
C LEU A 168 9.99 -12.70 -0.92
N ALA A 169 10.74 -11.84 -1.61
CA ALA A 169 11.90 -11.14 -1.04
C ALA A 169 11.55 -10.16 0.07
N SER A 170 10.28 -9.76 0.20
CA SER A 170 9.80 -8.87 1.26
C SER A 170 9.53 -9.61 2.58
N MET A 171 9.34 -10.93 2.55
CA MET A 171 8.97 -11.73 3.74
C MET A 171 9.93 -11.54 4.94
N PRO A 172 11.27 -11.45 4.76
CA PRO A 172 12.18 -11.19 5.88
C PRO A 172 11.96 -9.84 6.58
N ASN A 173 11.23 -8.88 5.98
CA ASN A 173 10.89 -7.62 6.63
C ASN A 173 9.93 -7.82 7.81
N PHE A 174 9.17 -8.93 7.86
CA PHE A 174 8.35 -9.26 9.02
C PHE A 174 9.19 -9.40 10.29
N ARG A 175 10.34 -10.08 10.20
CA ARG A 175 11.26 -10.21 11.33
C ARG A 175 11.79 -8.86 11.79
N LYS A 176 12.10 -7.94 10.87
CA LYS A 176 12.52 -6.57 11.22
C LYS A 176 11.44 -5.81 11.98
N LEU A 177 10.16 -6.08 11.69
CA LEU A 177 9.03 -5.49 12.40
C LEU A 177 8.94 -6.04 13.84
N VAL A 178 9.14 -7.35 14.02
CA VAL A 178 9.25 -8.00 15.34
C VAL A 178 10.43 -7.41 16.13
N ASP A 179 11.60 -7.30 15.52
CA ASP A 179 12.80 -6.73 16.16
C ASP A 179 12.58 -5.27 16.61
N ARG A 180 11.84 -4.47 15.81
CA ARG A 180 11.42 -3.11 16.18
C ARG A 180 10.52 -3.12 17.42
N LYS A 181 9.53 -4.01 17.46
CA LYS A 181 8.64 -4.14 18.62
C LYS A 181 9.43 -4.50 19.89
N ASN A 182 10.32 -5.50 19.82
CA ASN A 182 11.18 -5.89 20.94
C ASN A 182 12.06 -4.74 21.43
N SER A 183 12.64 -3.96 20.52
CA SER A 183 13.46 -2.78 20.88
C SER A 183 12.66 -1.69 21.60
N GLY A 184 11.41 -1.46 21.19
CA GLY A 184 10.48 -0.54 21.86
C GLY A 184 10.05 -1.01 23.24
N VAL A 185 9.76 -2.32 23.40
CA VAL A 185 9.43 -2.92 24.71
C VAL A 185 10.57 -2.72 25.71
N ASN A 186 11.82 -2.97 25.29
CA ASN A 186 12.99 -2.78 26.14
C ASN A 186 13.25 -1.30 26.52
N SER A 187 12.82 -0.36 25.68
CA SER A 187 12.95 1.08 25.94
C SER A 187 11.88 1.62 26.89
N SER A 188 10.72 0.96 26.98
CA SER A 188 9.64 1.33 27.93
C SER A 188 9.81 0.68 29.32
N ALA A 189 10.70 -0.31 29.46
CA ALA A 189 10.96 -1.02 30.71
C ALA A 189 12.18 -0.49 31.49
N ALA A 190 12.89 0.50 30.93
CA ALA A 190 14.04 1.19 31.53
C ALA A 190 13.66 2.61 31.97
#